data_AF-A0A8X8GL32-F1
#
_entry.id   AF-A0A8X8GL32-F1
#
_cell.length_a   1.000
_cell.length_b   1.000
_cell.length_c   1.000
_cell.angle_alpha   90.00
_cell.angle_beta   90.00
_cell.angle_gamma   90.00
#
_symmetry.space_group_name_H-M   'P 1'
#
loop_
_entity.id
_entity.type
_entity.pdbx_description
1 polymer ?
#
loop_
_entity_poly.entity_id
_entity_poly.type
_entity_poly.pdbx_seq_one_letter_code
_entity_poly.pdbx_strand_id
1 'polypeptide(L)' 'MIIAELQQTLGVMYREIYKDEPLIRELILEMGWAIDRLLKKDELVMFDEYENVREVIEQEMKWRQSDGTYRKST' A
#
# COMPACT_ATOMS: atom_id res chain seq x y z
N MET A 1 12.61 -6.32 5.29
CA MET A 1 11.44 -5.87 6.06
C MET A 1 10.27 -6.74 5.66
N ILE A 2 9.58 -7.33 6.62
CA ILE A 2 8.37 -8.11 6.35
C ILE A 2 7.14 -7.20 6.23
N ILE A 3 6.04 -7.71 5.69
CA ILE A 3 4.82 -6.91 5.51
C ILE A 3 4.26 -6.34 6.82
N ALA A 4 4.33 -7.08 7.92
CA ALA A 4 3.90 -6.56 9.22
C ALA A 4 4.69 -5.31 9.65
N GLU A 5 6.02 -5.32 9.47
CA GLU A 5 6.90 -4.18 9.78
C GLU A 5 6.66 -3.01 8.82
N LEU A 6 6.40 -3.31 7.55
CA LEU A 6 6.05 -2.32 6.55
C LEU A 6 4.75 -1.58 6.92
N GLN A 7 3.71 -2.29 7.35
CA GLN A 7 2.45 -1.64 7.78
C GLN A 7 2.65 -0.71 8.97
N GLN A 8 3.49 -1.09 9.94
CA GLN A 8 3.83 -0.22 11.06
C GLN A 8 4.57 1.04 10.57
N THR A 9 5.55 0.86 9.68
CA THR A 9 6.33 1.94 9.08
C THR A 9 5.45 2.92 8.30
N LEU A 10 4.53 2.41 7.47
CA LEU A 10 3.55 3.23 6.75
C LEU A 10 2.68 4.05 7.72
N GLY A 11 2.28 3.46 8.85
CA GLY A 11 1.53 4.17 9.89
C GLY A 11 2.30 5.35 10.50
N VAL A 12 3.59 5.16 10.81
CA VAL A 12 4.47 6.22 11.32
C VAL A 12 4.68 7.29 10.25
N MET A 13 5.00 6.89 9.02
CA MET A 13 5.19 7.79 7.89
C MET A 13 3.96 8.68 7.67
N TYR A 14 2.76 8.10 7.71
CA TYR A 14 1.50 8.82 7.51
C TYR A 14 1.19 9.83 8.62
N ARG A 15 1.39 9.46 9.90
CA ARG A 15 0.97 10.26 11.05
C ARG A 15 2.00 11.30 11.48
N GLU A 16 3.28 11.01 11.29
CA GLU A 16 4.36 11.77 11.93
C GLU A 16 5.27 12.43 10.91
N ILE A 17 5.80 11.66 9.96
CA ILE A 17 6.84 12.13 9.03
C ILE A 17 6.24 13.02 7.93
N TYR A 18 5.24 12.51 7.22
CA TYR A 18 4.64 13.17 6.06
C TYR A 18 3.31 13.86 6.39
N LYS A 19 3.04 14.15 7.66
CA LYS A 19 1.75 14.68 8.13
C LYS A 19 1.26 15.93 7.37
N ASP A 20 2.20 16.76 6.93
CA ASP A 20 1.97 18.03 6.22
C ASP A 20 2.14 17.92 4.68
N GLU A 21 2.39 16.71 4.17
CA GLU A 21 2.61 16.43 2.75
C GLU A 21 1.45 15.60 2.16
N PRO A 22 0.36 16.24 1.72
CA PRO A 22 -0.89 15.55 1.39
C PRO A 22 -0.74 14.52 0.27
N LEU A 23 0.06 14.81 -0.75
CA LEU A 23 0.31 13.89 -1.87
C LEU A 23 1.04 12.62 -1.41
N ILE A 24 2.01 12.74 -0.51
CA ILE A 24 2.74 11.59 0.01
C ILE A 24 1.85 10.77 0.94
N ARG A 25 1.02 11.43 1.76
CA ARG A 25 0.04 10.74 2.62
C ARG A 25 -0.96 9.93 1.84
N GLU A 26 -1.42 10.44 0.70
CA GLU A 26 -2.30 9.70 -0.19
C GLU A 26 -1.62 8.43 -0.72
N LEU A 27 -0.37 8.54 -1.19
CA LEU A 27 0.40 7.39 -1.65
C LEU A 27 0.60 6.33 -0.54
N ILE A 28 0.88 6.76 0.69
CA ILE A 28 1.05 5.85 1.84
C ILE A 28 -0.27 5.12 2.16
N LEU A 29 -1.40 5.83 2.14
CA LEU A 29 -2.71 5.23 2.35
C LEU A 29 -3.04 4.18 1.28
N GLU A 30 -2.77 4.51 0.02
CA GLU A 30 -2.99 3.58 -1.09
C GLU A 30 -2.18 2.30 -0.95
N MET A 31 -0.91 2.43 -0.59
CA MET A 31 -0.06 1.26 -0.33
C MET A 31 -0.60 0.43 0.84
N GLY A 32 -1.03 1.09 1.93
CA GLY A 32 -1.65 0.42 3.07
C GLY A 32 -2.93 -0.33 2.69
N TRP A 33 -3.79 0.27 1.87
CA TRP A 33 -5.01 -0.37 1.37
C TRP A 33 -4.74 -1.50 0.38
N ALA A 34 -3.75 -1.37 -0.49
CA ALA A 34 -3.34 -2.45 -1.39
C ALA A 34 -2.88 -3.68 -0.60
N ILE A 35 -2.03 -3.48 0.42
CA ILE A 35 -1.58 -4.56 1.31
C ILE A 35 -2.77 -5.20 2.04
N ASP A 36 -3.70 -4.41 2.60
CA ASP A 36 -4.90 -4.93 3.28
C ASP A 36 -5.80 -5.76 2.35
N ARG A 37 -5.97 -5.34 1.09
CA ARG A 37 -6.72 -6.12 0.08
C ARG A 37 -6.02 -7.44 -0.25
N LEU A 38 -4.71 -7.44 -0.43
CA LEU A 38 -3.94 -8.65 -0.74
C LEU A 38 -3.95 -9.65 0.43
N LEU A 39 -3.82 -9.16 1.67
CA LEU A 39 -3.97 -9.97 2.88
C LEU A 39 -5.36 -10.61 2.95
N LYS A 40 -6.43 -9.86 2.63
CA LYS A 40 -7.81 -10.38 2.62
C LYS A 40 -8.09 -11.39 1.51
N LYS A 41 -7.33 -11.35 0.41
CA LYS A 41 -7.41 -12.31 -0.70
C LYS A 41 -6.52 -13.55 -0.48
N ASP A 42 -5.79 -13.62 0.63
CA ASP A 42 -4.74 -14.61 0.88
C ASP A 42 -3.65 -14.65 -0.23
N GLU A 43 -3.46 -13.54 -0.96
CA GLU A 43 -2.42 -13.38 -1.99
C GLU A 43 -1.07 -12.95 -1.40
N LEU A 44 -1.07 -12.56 -0.12
CA LEU A 44 0.08 -12.15 0.65
C LEU A 44 -0.16 -12.53 2.11
N VAL A 45 0.91 -12.81 2.86
CA VAL A 45 0.87 -13.00 4.31
C VAL A 45 1.78 -12.02 5.03
N MET A 46 1.50 -11.80 6.32
CA MET A 46 2.23 -10.83 7.15
C MET A 46 3.75 -11.05 7.25
N PHE A 47 4.19 -12.28 7.02
CA PHE A 47 5.59 -12.71 7.12
C PHE A 47 6.35 -12.64 5.79
N ASP A 48 5.67 -12.32 4.69
CA ASP A 48 6.34 -12.16 3.40
C ASP A 48 7.35 -11.03 3.46
N GLU A 49 8.49 -11.23 2.82
CA GLU A 49 9.48 -10.16 2.64
C GLU A 49 8.98 -9.20 1.57
N TYR A 50 8.96 -7.90 1.88
CA TYR A 50 8.48 -6.86 0.97
C TYR A 50 9.13 -6.94 -0.42
N GLU A 51 10.44 -7.16 -0.50
CA GLU A 51 11.16 -7.22 -1.78
C GLU A 51 10.65 -8.35 -2.69
N ASN A 52 10.16 -9.45 -2.14
CA ASN A 52 9.68 -10.59 -2.91
C ASN A 52 8.25 -10.37 -3.45
N VAL A 53 7.46 -9.53 -2.79
CA VAL A 53 6.05 -9.26 -3.13
C VAL A 53 5.80 -7.83 -3.59
N ARG A 54 6.87 -7.03 -3.74
CA ARG A 54 6.81 -5.62 -4.11
C ARG A 54 6.02 -5.40 -5.40
N GLU A 55 6.29 -6.21 -6.43
CA GLU A 55 5.61 -6.06 -7.71
C GLU A 55 4.10 -6.34 -7.59
N VAL A 56 3.69 -7.32 -6.79
CA VAL A 56 2.28 -7.64 -6.53
C VAL A 56 1.59 -6.46 -5.85
N ILE A 57 2.23 -5.86 -4.85
CA ILE A 57 1.72 -4.65 -4.18
C ILE A 57 1.62 -3.48 -5.16
N GLU A 58 2.65 -3.24 -5.97
CA GLU A 58 2.64 -2.18 -6.98
C GLU A 58 1.53 -2.40 -8.02
N GLN A 59 1.26 -3.65 -8.43
CA GLN A 59 0.16 -3.99 -9.33
C GLN A 59 -1.21 -3.76 -8.68
N GLU A 60 -1.38 -4.11 -7.40
CA GLU A 60 -2.62 -3.85 -6.65
C GLU A 60 -2.85 -2.34 -6.41
N MET A 61 -1.78 -1.55 -6.30
CA MET A 61 -1.83 -0.08 -6.28
C MET A 61 -2.19 0.52 -7.66
N LYS A 62 -1.73 -0.11 -8.76
CA LYS A 62 -2.02 0.27 -10.17
C LYS A 62 -3.49 0.05 -10.60
N TRP A 63 -4.39 -0.26 -9.67
CA TRP A 63 -5.84 -0.07 -9.88
C TRP A 63 -6.21 1.41 -10.14
N ARG A 64 -5.30 2.34 -9.87
CA ARG A 64 -5.34 3.71 -10.37
C ARG A 64 -4.91 3.77 -11.84
N GLN A 65 -5.73 4.42 -12.68
CA GLN A 65 -5.33 4.75 -14.05
C GLN A 65 -4.15 5.74 -14.02
N SER A 66 -3.44 5.88 -15.14
CA SER A 66 -2.31 6.82 -15.28
C SER A 66 -2.65 8.28 -15.00
N ASP A 67 -3.93 8.62 -14.91
CA ASP A 67 -4.47 9.94 -14.58
C ASP A 67 -4.89 10.10 -13.10
N GLY A 68 -4.65 9.09 -12.26
CA GLY A 68 -4.99 9.10 -10.83
C GLY A 68 -6.45 8.76 -10.51
N THR A 69 -7.27 8.37 -11.49
CA THR A 69 -8.65 7.97 -11.23
C THR A 69 -8.77 6.51 -10.78
N TYR A 70 -9.64 6.27 -9.81
CA TYR A 70 -10.02 4.92 -9.39
C TYR A 70 -10.82 4.25 -10.51
N ARG A 71 -10.44 3.03 -10.92
CA ARG A 71 -11.36 2.17 -11.67
C ARG A 71 -12.57 1.89 -10.79
N LYS A 72 -13.70 2.57 -11.04
CA LYS A 72 -14.99 2.20 -10.47
C LYS A 72 -15.22 0.73 -10.82
N SER A 73 -15.35 -0.10 -9.79
CA SER A 73 -16.05 -1.38 -9.94
C SER A 73 -17.40 -1.06 -10.57
N THR A 74 -17.70 -1.76 -11.66
CA THR A 74 -18.93 -1.69 -12.45
C THR A 74 -20.19 -1.64 -11.59
#